data_AF-A0A368Q0K4-F1
#
_entry.id   AF-A0A368Q0K4-F1
#
_cell.length_a   1.000
_cell.length_b   1.000
_cell.length_c   1.000
_cell.angle_alpha   90.00
_cell.angle_beta   90.00
_cell.angle_gamma   90.00
#
_symmetry.space_group_name_H-M   'P 1'
#
loop_
_entity.id
_entity.type
_entity.pdbx_description
1 polymer ?
#
loop_
_entity_poly.entity_id
_entity_poly.type
_entity_poly.pdbx_seq_one_letter_code
_entity_poly.pdbx_strand_id
1 'polypeptide(L)'
;MASSLPPSPSGRRLLFPPRLPDLPPGLRIRRSTTLSVADTAALLLPAAYDGDVPKFKMLVKRLRKAGKGVEEALAEIKSSSYFKYRGHGPLHLAALSAKPVMCKYLLKDLNLDVNAGGEDGVTPLFFAIYGTGSTAITRLLLDHHADPNKAAYDGATPLLVAICEDTYEIAELLLSRRAYADPVSEYGTPLYIAARDGNVRMLKLLLQHQADPNVVLHTPLKATTSACSLGMELLTKNGRIPLEVAAIQGCQESVDLLSFVTTPSVQVTDWSTGEIIQHAKPTSSKPDGENDGPDFEAQGDYAFFQSDYAQALNQYTMHLMAAGSGD
;
A
#
# COMPACT_ATOMS: atom_id res chain seq x y z
N MET A 1 -13.59 39.43 -5.59
CA MET A 1 -13.29 38.23 -6.42
C MET A 1 -11.86 37.82 -6.14
N ALA A 2 -11.68 36.79 -5.32
CA ALA A 2 -10.39 36.14 -5.11
C ALA A 2 -10.66 34.64 -5.28
N SER A 3 -10.21 34.10 -6.41
CA SER A 3 -10.29 32.68 -6.74
C SER A 3 -9.26 31.94 -5.87
N SER A 4 -9.74 31.23 -4.85
CA SER A 4 -8.94 30.27 -4.11
C SER A 4 -8.77 29.02 -4.98
N LEU A 5 -7.55 28.78 -5.45
CA LEU A 5 -7.10 27.52 -6.04
C LEU A 5 -7.40 26.36 -5.07
N PRO A 6 -7.83 25.19 -5.56
CA PRO A 6 -7.99 24.02 -4.71
C PRO A 6 -6.62 23.60 -4.15
N PRO A 7 -6.56 23.08 -2.91
CA PRO A 7 -5.32 22.66 -2.30
C PRO A 7 -4.70 21.48 -3.08
N SER A 8 -3.37 21.54 -3.28
CA SER A 8 -2.56 20.46 -3.83
C SER A 8 -2.76 19.16 -3.00
N PRO A 9 -2.93 17.99 -3.64
CA PRO A 9 -3.09 16.72 -2.93
C PRO A 9 -1.73 16.20 -2.45
N SER A 10 -1.10 16.92 -1.52
CA SER A 10 0.20 16.54 -0.93
C SER A 10 0.04 15.86 0.43
N GLY A 11 -1.10 15.20 0.66
CA GLY A 11 -1.49 14.66 1.97
C GLY A 11 -1.75 13.15 2.05
N ARG A 12 -1.56 12.37 0.98
CA ARG A 12 -1.80 10.91 1.01
C ARG A 12 -0.54 10.20 1.50
N ARG A 13 -0.34 10.16 2.82
CA ARG A 13 0.75 9.42 3.45
C ARG A 13 0.25 8.09 4.04
N LEU A 14 0.87 7.00 3.58
CA LEU A 14 1.02 5.68 4.20
C LEU A 14 -0.19 4.73 4.10
N LEU A 15 -0.29 4.03 2.97
CA LEU A 15 -0.85 2.66 2.96
C LEU A 15 0.22 1.61 3.28
N PHE A 16 1.50 1.93 3.07
CA PHE A 16 2.61 1.07 3.44
C PHE A 16 3.45 1.70 4.57
N PRO A 17 3.67 1.03 5.72
CA PRO A 17 4.84 1.27 6.54
C PRO A 17 5.84 0.10 6.41
N PRO A 18 7.15 0.36 6.57
CA PRO A 18 7.68 1.22 7.61
C PRO A 18 8.29 2.51 7.09
N ARG A 19 8.35 3.50 7.98
CA ARG A 19 9.19 4.68 7.86
C ARG A 19 10.53 4.30 7.20
N LEU A 20 10.93 5.08 6.20
CA LEU A 20 12.29 5.06 5.66
C LEU A 20 13.28 4.94 6.84
N PRO A 21 14.25 4.03 6.83
CA PRO A 21 15.25 4.02 7.88
C PRO A 21 15.96 5.36 7.88
N ASP A 22 15.96 6.04 9.03
CA ASP A 22 16.67 7.31 9.21
C ASP A 22 18.12 7.13 8.77
N LEU A 23 18.55 7.64 7.60
CA LEU A 23 19.94 7.49 7.16
C LEU A 23 20.87 7.98 8.28
N PRO A 24 21.91 7.21 8.70
CA PRO A 24 22.83 7.74 9.69
C PRO A 24 23.51 8.97 9.08
N PRO A 25 23.58 10.11 9.79
CA PRO A 25 24.51 11.16 9.38
C PRO A 25 25.89 10.50 9.30
N GLY A 26 26.55 10.71 8.15
CA GLY A 26 27.64 9.87 7.66
C GLY A 26 28.49 9.26 8.76
N LEU A 27 28.62 7.92 8.76
CA LEU A 27 29.48 7.18 9.68
C LEU A 27 30.80 7.95 9.84
N ARG A 28 31.00 8.58 11.00
CA ARG A 28 32.26 9.23 11.35
C ARG A 28 33.28 8.10 11.34
N ILE A 29 34.03 8.02 10.25
CA ILE A 29 35.13 7.07 10.06
C ILE A 29 36.04 7.31 11.26
N ARG A 30 36.00 6.40 12.25
CA ARG A 30 37.09 6.32 13.21
C ARG A 30 38.31 6.05 12.35
N ARG A 31 39.34 6.89 12.48
CA ARG A 31 40.63 6.76 11.80
C ARG A 31 41.32 5.47 12.27
N SER A 32 40.79 4.32 11.90
CA SER A 32 41.45 3.03 11.96
C SER A 32 41.84 2.70 10.53
N THR A 33 43.13 2.42 10.33
CA THR A 33 43.76 2.25 9.01
C THR A 33 43.33 0.98 8.28
N THR A 34 42.52 0.13 8.92
CA THR A 34 41.92 -1.07 8.32
C THR A 34 40.43 -1.15 8.66
N LEU A 35 39.57 -0.77 7.72
CA LEU A 35 38.13 -1.07 7.78
C LEU A 35 37.94 -2.59 7.77
N SER A 36 37.10 -3.12 8.65
CA SER A 36 36.73 -4.53 8.58
C SER A 36 35.96 -4.82 7.28
N VAL A 37 35.84 -6.09 6.91
CA VAL A 37 35.04 -6.51 5.76
C VAL A 37 33.58 -6.08 5.95
N ALA A 38 33.05 -6.25 7.17
CA ALA A 38 31.69 -5.82 7.53
C ALA A 38 31.51 -4.30 7.40
N ASP A 39 32.46 -3.49 7.87
CA ASP A 39 32.38 -2.03 7.75
C ASP A 39 32.47 -1.59 6.28
N THR A 40 33.32 -2.24 5.49
CA THR A 40 33.47 -1.95 4.06
C THR A 40 32.18 -2.27 3.31
N ALA A 41 31.54 -3.39 3.65
CA ALA A 41 30.27 -3.80 3.09
C ALA A 41 29.14 -2.85 3.52
N ALA A 42 29.11 -2.43 4.79
CA ALA A 42 28.13 -1.46 5.29
C ALA A 42 28.22 -0.10 4.58
N LEU A 43 29.43 0.30 4.14
CA LEU A 43 29.64 1.52 3.36
C LEU A 43 29.16 1.44 1.90
N LEU A 44 28.90 0.24 1.37
CA LEU A 44 28.32 0.08 0.03
C LEU A 44 26.89 0.65 -0.02
N LEU A 45 26.12 0.45 1.04
CA LEU A 45 24.72 0.87 1.13
C LEU A 45 24.54 2.40 0.98
N PRO A 46 25.20 3.26 1.78
CA PRO A 46 25.12 4.71 1.60
C PRO A 46 25.77 5.16 0.27
N ALA A 47 26.85 4.52 -0.20
CA ALA A 47 27.43 4.86 -1.49
C ALA A 47 26.46 4.59 -2.66
N ALA A 48 25.67 3.50 -2.59
CA ALA A 48 24.62 3.21 -3.55
C ALA A 48 23.46 4.21 -3.48
N TYR A 49 23.03 4.55 -2.26
CA TYR A 49 22.01 5.57 -2.03
C TYR A 49 22.43 6.95 -2.58
N ASP A 50 23.67 7.38 -2.34
CA ASP A 50 24.20 8.65 -2.83
C ASP A 50 24.41 8.63 -4.35
N GLY A 51 24.62 7.44 -4.93
CA GLY A 51 24.96 7.25 -6.33
C GLY A 51 26.46 7.46 -6.63
N ASP A 52 27.32 7.39 -5.61
CA ASP A 52 28.78 7.55 -5.73
C ASP A 52 29.43 6.28 -6.30
N VAL A 53 29.35 6.13 -7.63
CA VAL A 53 29.92 4.99 -8.36
C VAL A 53 31.43 4.84 -8.15
N PRO A 54 32.27 5.91 -8.17
CA PRO A 54 33.70 5.79 -7.88
C PRO A 54 33.99 5.20 -6.49
N LYS A 55 33.33 5.70 -5.44
CA LYS A 55 33.50 5.18 -4.08
C LYS A 55 33.00 3.75 -3.97
N PHE A 56 31.86 3.43 -4.58
CA PHE A 56 31.33 2.07 -4.61
C PHE A 56 32.31 1.10 -5.29
N LYS A 57 32.87 1.46 -6.45
CA LYS A 57 33.91 0.68 -7.15
C LYS A 57 35.15 0.46 -6.29
N MET A 58 35.59 1.50 -5.57
CA MET A 58 36.73 1.39 -4.65
C MET A 58 36.45 0.39 -3.52
N LEU A 59 35.26 0.46 -2.90
CA LEU A 59 34.86 -0.44 -1.81
C LEU A 59 34.76 -1.91 -2.30
N VAL A 60 34.15 -2.14 -3.47
CA VAL A 60 34.09 -3.47 -4.09
C VAL A 60 35.48 -4.04 -4.36
N LYS A 61 36.42 -3.22 -4.85
CA LYS A 61 37.83 -3.66 -5.03
C LYS A 61 38.48 -4.05 -3.70
N ARG A 62 38.19 -3.35 -2.60
CA ARG A 62 38.69 -3.70 -1.26
C ARG A 62 38.12 -5.03 -0.77
N LEU A 63 36.81 -5.27 -0.96
CA LEU A 63 36.18 -6.54 -0.60
C LEU A 63 36.78 -7.72 -1.38
N ARG A 64 36.95 -7.56 -2.70
CA ARG A 64 37.58 -8.58 -3.55
C ARG A 64 39.02 -8.88 -3.13
N LYS A 65 39.80 -7.86 -2.73
CA LYS A 65 41.16 -8.04 -2.18
C LYS A 65 41.17 -8.78 -0.84
N ALA A 66 40.11 -8.62 -0.04
CA ALA A 66 39.91 -9.36 1.20
C ALA A 66 39.35 -10.78 0.97
N GLY A 67 39.19 -11.22 -0.28
CA GLY A 67 38.71 -12.55 -0.63
C GLY A 67 37.19 -12.73 -0.53
N LYS A 68 36.41 -11.65 -0.31
CA LYS A 68 34.95 -11.73 -0.17
C LYS A 68 34.22 -11.23 -1.42
N GLY A 69 33.17 -11.96 -1.80
CA GLY A 69 32.22 -11.54 -2.83
C GLY A 69 31.36 -10.36 -2.36
N VAL A 70 30.79 -9.59 -3.29
CA VAL A 70 29.87 -8.49 -2.94
C VAL A 70 28.60 -9.05 -2.30
N GLU A 71 28.02 -10.10 -2.88
CA GLU A 71 26.82 -10.73 -2.34
C GLU A 71 27.04 -11.38 -0.98
N GLU A 72 28.16 -12.10 -0.82
CA GLU A 72 28.59 -12.69 0.45
C GLU A 72 28.76 -11.61 1.54
N ALA A 73 29.48 -10.52 1.21
CA ALA A 73 29.68 -9.42 2.14
C ALA A 73 28.36 -8.70 2.49
N LEU A 74 27.40 -8.63 1.57
CA LEU A 74 26.08 -8.07 1.82
C LEU A 74 25.20 -9.05 2.63
N ALA A 75 25.31 -10.35 2.42
CA ALA A 75 24.61 -11.37 3.20
C ALA A 75 25.06 -11.36 4.67
N GLU A 76 26.35 -11.12 4.92
CA GLU A 76 26.85 -10.94 6.29
C GLU A 76 26.23 -9.73 6.99
N ILE A 77 25.96 -8.63 6.27
CA ILE A 77 25.24 -7.48 6.82
C ILE A 77 23.81 -7.87 7.20
N LYS A 78 23.14 -8.70 6.38
CA LYS A 78 21.77 -9.18 6.69
C LYS A 78 21.70 -9.96 8.00
N SER A 79 22.79 -10.65 8.38
CA SER A 79 22.88 -11.43 9.62
C SER A 79 23.41 -10.65 10.84
N SER A 80 24.05 -9.51 10.58
CA SER A 80 24.66 -8.67 11.61
C SER A 80 23.64 -7.70 12.20
N SER A 81 23.86 -7.23 13.42
CA SER A 81 23.03 -6.28 14.18
C SER A 81 22.85 -4.89 13.53
N TYR A 82 23.21 -4.72 12.26
CA TYR A 82 22.83 -3.59 11.40
C TYR A 82 21.37 -3.73 10.93
N PHE A 83 20.44 -3.77 11.91
CA PHE A 83 18.98 -3.77 11.79
C PHE A 83 18.39 -2.61 10.94
N LYS A 84 19.26 -1.71 10.47
CA LYS A 84 18.92 -0.42 9.89
C LYS A 84 18.36 -0.49 8.47
N TYR A 85 18.60 -1.57 7.72
CA TYR A 85 18.16 -1.64 6.32
C TYR A 85 17.21 -2.82 6.04
N ARG A 86 16.69 -3.53 7.05
CA ARG A 86 15.73 -4.66 6.88
C ARG A 86 16.07 -5.60 5.71
N GLY A 87 17.33 -5.99 5.60
CA GLY A 87 17.81 -6.85 4.50
C GLY A 87 17.90 -6.22 3.10
N HIS A 88 17.58 -4.94 2.92
CA HIS A 88 17.69 -4.24 1.63
C HIS A 88 19.15 -4.01 1.20
N GLY A 89 19.47 -4.41 -0.03
CA GLY A 89 20.80 -4.27 -0.61
C GLY A 89 21.04 -2.96 -1.38
N PRO A 90 22.24 -2.79 -1.97
CA PRO A 90 22.60 -1.61 -2.76
C PRO A 90 21.64 -1.25 -3.88
N LEU A 91 21.11 -2.27 -4.58
CA LEU A 91 20.21 -2.04 -5.72
C LEU A 91 18.87 -1.47 -5.28
N HIS A 92 18.37 -1.88 -4.10
CA HIS A 92 17.17 -1.30 -3.48
C HIS A 92 17.39 0.19 -3.22
N LEU A 93 18.49 0.54 -2.54
CA LEU A 93 18.77 1.92 -2.15
C LEU A 93 19.03 2.83 -3.35
N ALA A 94 19.75 2.34 -4.36
CA ALA A 94 19.98 3.09 -5.60
C ALA A 94 18.68 3.31 -6.40
N ALA A 95 17.77 2.34 -6.39
CA ALA A 95 16.46 2.47 -7.01
C ALA A 95 15.58 3.50 -6.26
N LEU A 96 15.56 3.40 -4.92
CA LEU A 96 14.83 4.31 -4.04
C LEU A 96 15.25 5.78 -4.24
N SER A 97 16.56 6.06 -4.33
CA SER A 97 17.11 7.41 -4.43
C SER A 97 17.31 7.91 -5.87
N ALA A 98 16.69 7.25 -6.85
CA ALA A 98 16.73 7.60 -8.26
C ALA A 98 18.14 7.68 -8.89
N LYS A 99 19.00 6.68 -8.69
CA LYS A 99 20.39 6.67 -9.19
C LYS A 99 20.57 5.75 -10.40
N PRO A 100 20.18 6.15 -11.64
CA PRO A 100 20.20 5.27 -12.80
C PRO A 100 21.59 4.77 -13.16
N VAL A 101 22.64 5.59 -13.02
CA VAL A 101 24.03 5.19 -13.31
C VAL A 101 24.50 4.11 -12.32
N MET A 102 24.13 4.24 -11.05
CA MET A 102 24.40 3.23 -10.03
C MET A 102 23.63 1.94 -10.32
N CYS A 103 22.31 2.01 -10.60
CA CYS A 103 21.52 0.84 -10.96
C CYS A 103 22.12 0.09 -12.18
N LYS A 104 22.51 0.82 -13.24
CA LYS A 104 23.19 0.22 -14.41
C LYS A 104 24.47 -0.52 -14.00
N TYR A 105 25.30 0.11 -13.17
CA TYR A 105 26.54 -0.49 -12.68
C TYR A 105 26.26 -1.77 -11.87
N LEU A 106 25.31 -1.73 -10.94
CA LEU A 106 24.96 -2.86 -10.08
C LEU A 106 24.41 -4.05 -10.87
N LEU A 107 23.61 -3.80 -11.92
CA LEU A 107 23.01 -4.86 -12.75
C LEU A 107 23.97 -5.41 -13.80
N LYS A 108 24.71 -4.54 -14.51
CA LYS A 108 25.55 -4.96 -15.63
C LYS A 108 26.95 -5.41 -15.21
N ASP A 109 27.57 -4.69 -14.29
CA ASP A 109 28.99 -4.92 -13.96
C ASP A 109 29.13 -5.83 -12.73
N LEU A 110 28.13 -5.84 -11.84
CA LEU A 110 28.12 -6.70 -10.64
C LEU A 110 27.13 -7.86 -10.71
N ASN A 111 26.23 -7.86 -11.70
CA ASN A 111 25.25 -8.92 -11.92
C ASN A 111 24.43 -9.27 -10.67
N LEU A 112 24.07 -8.24 -9.89
CA LEU A 112 23.21 -8.43 -8.70
C LEU A 112 21.81 -8.87 -9.14
N ASP A 113 21.19 -9.74 -8.33
CA ASP A 113 19.80 -10.15 -8.53
C ASP A 113 18.86 -8.94 -8.52
N VAL A 114 18.23 -8.68 -9.66
CA VAL A 114 17.25 -7.60 -9.86
C VAL A 114 15.97 -7.82 -9.04
N ASN A 115 15.69 -9.07 -8.69
CA ASN A 115 14.51 -9.52 -7.92
C ASN A 115 14.85 -9.83 -6.46
N ALA A 116 16.02 -9.40 -5.98
CA ALA A 116 16.42 -9.61 -4.59
C ALA A 116 15.35 -9.04 -3.65
N GLY A 117 14.88 -9.84 -2.70
CA GLY A 117 13.94 -9.39 -1.66
C GLY A 117 14.67 -8.91 -0.40
N GLY A 118 14.12 -7.86 0.23
CA GLY A 118 14.40 -7.52 1.63
C GLY A 118 13.79 -8.52 2.63
N GLU A 119 13.89 -8.20 3.91
CA GLU A 119 13.25 -8.97 5.01
C GLU A 119 11.71 -8.86 5.01
N ASP A 120 11.16 -7.93 4.24
CA ASP A 120 9.73 -7.70 4.01
C ASP A 120 9.27 -8.19 2.62
N GLY A 121 10.17 -8.83 1.86
CA GLY A 121 9.91 -9.27 0.49
C GLY A 121 9.95 -8.13 -0.55
N VAL A 122 10.21 -6.89 -0.15
CA VAL A 122 10.23 -5.74 -1.06
C VAL A 122 11.42 -5.82 -2.01
N THR A 123 11.17 -5.56 -3.29
CA THR A 123 12.16 -5.64 -4.38
C THR A 123 12.71 -4.26 -4.76
N PRO A 124 13.82 -4.18 -5.52
CA PRO A 124 14.28 -2.92 -6.08
C PRO A 124 13.27 -2.24 -7.01
N LEU A 125 12.46 -3.02 -7.74
CA LEU A 125 11.39 -2.49 -8.59
C LEU A 125 10.33 -1.75 -7.76
N PHE A 126 9.92 -2.34 -6.64
CA PHE A 126 9.01 -1.69 -5.69
C PHE A 126 9.60 -0.35 -5.19
N PHE A 127 10.88 -0.33 -4.78
CA PHE A 127 11.54 0.89 -4.31
C PHE A 127 11.72 1.97 -5.39
N ALA A 128 11.93 1.58 -6.65
CA ALA A 128 11.99 2.55 -7.76
C ALA A 128 10.69 3.36 -7.89
N ILE A 129 9.56 2.69 -7.63
CA ILE A 129 8.22 3.27 -7.71
C ILE A 129 7.93 4.08 -6.45
N TYR A 130 8.06 3.46 -5.27
CA TYR A 130 7.75 4.09 -3.97
C TYR A 130 8.63 5.31 -3.64
N GLY A 131 9.93 5.30 -4.01
CA GLY A 131 10.86 6.34 -3.59
C GLY A 131 10.66 7.68 -4.30
N THR A 132 10.72 7.65 -5.64
CA THR A 132 10.70 8.86 -6.48
C THR A 132 9.77 8.76 -7.67
N GLY A 133 9.08 7.62 -7.87
CA GLY A 133 8.29 7.37 -9.07
C GLY A 133 9.12 7.43 -10.36
N SER A 134 10.39 7.02 -10.34
CA SER A 134 11.28 7.18 -11.50
C SER A 134 10.99 6.16 -12.61
N THR A 135 10.20 6.57 -13.61
CA THR A 135 9.89 5.74 -14.79
C THR A 135 11.15 5.23 -15.50
N ALA A 136 12.23 6.01 -15.51
CA ALA A 136 13.49 5.62 -16.12
C ALA A 136 14.14 4.42 -15.41
N ILE A 137 14.09 4.37 -14.08
CA ILE A 137 14.65 3.26 -13.30
C ILE A 137 13.71 2.06 -13.34
N THR A 138 12.40 2.28 -13.23
CA THR A 138 11.40 1.22 -13.41
C THR A 138 11.61 0.51 -14.75
N ARG A 139 11.73 1.27 -15.85
CA ARG A 139 12.00 0.72 -17.18
C ARG A 139 13.32 -0.04 -17.22
N LEU A 140 14.38 0.53 -16.67
CA LEU A 140 15.69 -0.11 -16.61
C LEU A 140 15.64 -1.45 -15.85
N LEU A 141 14.94 -1.53 -14.72
CA LEU A 141 14.80 -2.76 -13.95
C LEU A 141 14.01 -3.81 -14.74
N LEU A 142 12.90 -3.42 -15.37
CA LEU A 142 12.08 -4.30 -16.21
C LEU A 142 12.85 -4.80 -17.46
N ASP A 143 13.65 -3.95 -18.09
CA ASP A 143 14.52 -4.32 -19.21
C ASP A 143 15.63 -5.29 -18.77
N HIS A 144 15.96 -5.31 -17.48
CA HIS A 144 16.86 -6.27 -16.85
C HIS A 144 16.13 -7.46 -16.20
N HIS A 145 14.89 -7.74 -16.62
CA HIS A 145 14.10 -8.90 -16.18
C HIS A 145 13.64 -8.85 -14.71
N ALA A 146 13.43 -7.65 -14.16
CA ALA A 146 12.65 -7.52 -12.94
C ALA A 146 11.24 -8.11 -13.15
N ASP A 147 10.77 -8.91 -12.19
CA ASP A 147 9.43 -9.48 -12.19
C ASP A 147 8.42 -8.41 -11.73
N PRO A 148 7.52 -7.94 -12.62
CA PRO A 148 6.53 -6.93 -12.28
C PRO A 148 5.45 -7.45 -11.31
N ASN A 149 5.40 -8.76 -11.04
CA ASN A 149 4.40 -9.41 -10.19
C ASN A 149 4.95 -9.84 -8.84
N LYS A 150 6.26 -9.66 -8.59
CA LYS A 150 6.86 -10.08 -7.32
C LYS A 150 6.36 -9.19 -6.17
N ALA A 151 5.50 -9.76 -5.34
CA ALA A 151 4.88 -9.08 -4.22
C ALA A 151 5.78 -9.04 -2.98
N ALA A 152 5.60 -8.00 -2.17
CA ALA A 152 6.04 -7.99 -0.77
C ALA A 152 5.19 -8.96 0.08
N TYR A 153 5.58 -9.19 1.34
CA TYR A 153 4.94 -10.19 2.19
C TYR A 153 3.48 -9.86 2.58
N ASP A 154 3.07 -8.61 2.46
CA ASP A 154 1.68 -8.13 2.60
C ASP A 154 0.84 -8.30 1.31
N GLY A 155 1.41 -8.93 0.28
CA GLY A 155 0.80 -9.11 -1.04
C GLY A 155 0.90 -7.89 -1.95
N ALA A 156 1.60 -6.83 -1.54
CA ALA A 156 1.73 -5.62 -2.35
C ALA A 156 2.66 -5.82 -3.54
N THR A 157 2.10 -5.73 -4.74
CA THR A 157 2.83 -5.79 -6.01
C THR A 157 3.32 -4.42 -6.44
N PRO A 158 4.32 -4.34 -7.34
CA PRO A 158 4.73 -3.09 -7.98
C PRO A 158 3.56 -2.26 -8.56
N LEU A 159 2.54 -2.93 -9.10
CA LEU A 159 1.35 -2.25 -9.64
C LEU A 159 0.54 -1.57 -8.53
N LEU A 160 0.32 -2.24 -7.40
CA LEU A 160 -0.40 -1.67 -6.26
C LEU A 160 0.32 -0.43 -5.71
N VAL A 161 1.66 -0.45 -5.65
CA VAL A 161 2.46 0.71 -5.25
C VAL A 161 2.30 1.85 -6.26
N ALA A 162 2.36 1.57 -7.56
CA ALA A 162 2.21 2.58 -8.59
C ALA A 162 0.86 3.30 -8.51
N ILE A 163 -0.20 2.58 -8.13
CA ILE A 163 -1.55 3.12 -7.93
C ILE A 163 -1.62 3.97 -6.66
N CYS A 164 -1.06 3.49 -5.54
CA CYS A 164 -1.01 4.23 -4.29
C CYS A 164 -0.22 5.56 -4.42
N GLU A 165 0.85 5.56 -5.21
CA GLU A 165 1.67 6.75 -5.49
C GLU A 165 1.12 7.60 -6.66
N ASP A 166 -0.02 7.23 -7.26
CA ASP A 166 -0.66 7.92 -8.40
C ASP A 166 0.28 8.11 -9.61
N THR A 167 1.07 7.09 -9.94
CA THR A 167 2.04 7.10 -11.04
C THR A 167 1.50 6.38 -12.28
N TYR A 168 0.60 7.03 -13.01
CA TYR A 168 -0.09 6.44 -14.18
C TYR A 168 0.89 5.84 -15.20
N GLU A 169 1.95 6.57 -15.56
CA GLU A 169 2.92 6.13 -16.58
C GLU A 169 3.69 4.87 -16.15
N ILE A 170 3.88 4.69 -14.85
CA ILE A 170 4.49 3.47 -14.29
C ILE A 170 3.48 2.33 -14.27
N ALA A 171 2.23 2.59 -13.88
CA ALA A 171 1.18 1.57 -13.89
C ALA A 171 0.95 1.02 -15.31
N GLU A 172 0.87 1.90 -16.31
CA GLU A 172 0.78 1.53 -17.73
C GLU A 172 2.00 0.72 -18.18
N LEU A 173 3.21 1.17 -17.80
CA LEU A 173 4.43 0.44 -18.10
C LEU A 173 4.43 -0.98 -17.51
N LEU A 174 4.01 -1.14 -16.25
CA LEU A 174 3.94 -2.44 -15.59
C LEU A 174 2.94 -3.37 -16.27
N LEU A 175 1.73 -2.88 -16.55
CA LEU A 175 0.68 -3.63 -17.25
C LEU A 175 1.14 -4.04 -18.67
N SER A 176 1.83 -3.14 -19.39
CA SER A 176 2.43 -3.47 -20.70
C SER A 176 3.53 -4.55 -20.60
N ARG A 177 4.13 -4.72 -19.42
CA ARG A 177 5.13 -5.75 -19.11
C ARG A 177 4.53 -6.98 -18.41
N ARG A 178 3.22 -7.22 -18.58
CA ARG A 178 2.49 -8.39 -18.05
C ARG A 178 2.39 -8.42 -16.52
N ALA A 179 2.30 -7.26 -15.88
CA ALA A 179 1.79 -7.19 -14.52
C ALA A 179 0.33 -7.68 -14.49
N TYR A 180 -0.04 -8.43 -13.46
CA TYR A 180 -1.43 -8.82 -13.23
C TYR A 180 -2.24 -7.58 -12.82
N ALA A 181 -3.44 -7.44 -13.38
CA ALA A 181 -4.35 -6.33 -13.08
C ALA A 181 -5.10 -6.51 -11.75
N ASP A 182 -5.25 -7.76 -11.26
CA ASP A 182 -6.00 -8.10 -10.03
C ASP A 182 -5.21 -8.84 -8.93
N PRO A 183 -3.95 -8.47 -8.61
CA PRO A 183 -3.32 -8.99 -7.40
C PRO A 183 -4.13 -8.58 -6.16
N VAL A 184 -4.33 -9.54 -5.26
CA VAL A 184 -4.97 -9.29 -3.96
C VAL A 184 -3.88 -9.06 -2.91
N SER A 185 -3.95 -7.93 -2.21
CA SER A 185 -3.08 -7.62 -1.06
C SER A 185 -3.91 -7.46 0.21
N GLU A 186 -3.26 -7.31 1.36
CA GLU A 186 -3.92 -6.90 2.61
C GLU A 186 -4.68 -5.57 2.47
N TYR A 187 -4.38 -4.75 1.46
CA TYR A 187 -5.05 -3.46 1.21
C TYR A 187 -6.17 -3.52 0.17
N GLY A 188 -6.32 -4.66 -0.51
CA GLY A 188 -7.26 -4.87 -1.60
C GLY A 188 -6.61 -5.05 -2.97
N THR A 189 -7.44 -5.05 -4.01
CA THR A 189 -7.05 -5.13 -5.42
C THR A 189 -6.73 -3.74 -5.98
N PRO A 190 -5.98 -3.66 -7.10
CA PRO A 190 -5.76 -2.40 -7.83
C PRO A 190 -7.02 -1.58 -8.08
N LEU A 191 -8.07 -2.22 -8.57
CA LEU A 191 -9.31 -1.55 -8.93
C LEU A 191 -10.07 -1.04 -7.69
N TYR A 192 -10.05 -1.80 -6.60
CA TYR A 192 -10.59 -1.37 -5.31
C TYR A 192 -9.88 -0.12 -4.79
N ILE A 193 -8.55 -0.10 -4.80
CA ILE A 193 -7.75 1.04 -4.34
C ILE A 193 -8.01 2.26 -5.22
N ALA A 194 -8.01 2.12 -6.54
CA ALA A 194 -8.31 3.21 -7.46
C ALA A 194 -9.72 3.78 -7.27
N ALA A 195 -10.71 2.92 -6.99
CA ALA A 195 -12.09 3.33 -6.68
C ALA A 195 -12.19 4.10 -5.35
N ARG A 196 -11.54 3.60 -4.30
CA ARG A 196 -11.44 4.28 -2.99
C ARG A 196 -10.80 5.65 -3.10
N ASP A 197 -9.82 5.76 -3.99
CA ASP A 197 -9.05 6.98 -4.16
C ASP A 197 -9.71 7.98 -5.13
N GLY A 198 -10.80 7.57 -5.79
CA GLY A 198 -11.52 8.34 -6.82
C GLY A 198 -10.72 8.53 -8.11
N ASN A 199 -9.71 7.68 -8.37
CA ASN A 199 -8.79 7.84 -9.48
C ASN A 199 -9.36 7.22 -10.77
N VAL A 200 -10.20 7.99 -11.45
CA VAL A 200 -10.89 7.55 -12.67
C VAL A 200 -9.91 7.17 -13.79
N ARG A 201 -8.80 7.89 -13.92
CA ARG A 201 -7.79 7.60 -14.96
C ARG A 201 -7.17 6.22 -14.73
N MET A 202 -6.88 5.89 -13.48
CA MET A 202 -6.36 4.56 -13.11
C MET A 202 -7.41 3.46 -13.25
N LEU A 203 -8.68 3.74 -12.89
CA LEU A 203 -9.80 2.80 -13.11
C LEU A 203 -9.92 2.42 -14.60
N LYS A 204 -9.90 3.42 -15.50
CA LYS A 204 -9.95 3.19 -16.96
C LYS A 204 -8.81 2.29 -17.42
N LEU A 205 -7.58 2.56 -16.97
CA LEU A 205 -6.40 1.75 -17.31
C LEU A 205 -6.55 0.29 -16.82
N LEU A 206 -6.98 0.09 -15.58
CA LEU A 206 -7.13 -1.25 -15.01
C LEU A 206 -8.21 -2.07 -15.72
N LEU A 207 -9.36 -1.46 -16.02
CA LEU A 207 -10.42 -2.12 -16.78
C LEU A 207 -10.01 -2.47 -18.21
N GLN A 208 -9.23 -1.60 -18.87
CA GLN A 208 -8.65 -1.92 -20.19
C GLN A 208 -7.74 -3.15 -20.15
N HIS A 209 -7.13 -3.41 -18.99
CA HIS A 209 -6.31 -4.59 -18.72
C HIS A 209 -7.09 -5.74 -18.03
N GLN A 210 -8.42 -5.74 -18.16
CA GLN A 210 -9.32 -6.81 -17.71
C GLN A 210 -9.34 -7.03 -16.19
N ALA A 211 -9.13 -5.98 -15.40
CA ALA A 211 -9.34 -6.03 -13.95
C ALA A 211 -10.80 -6.38 -13.62
N ASP A 212 -11.03 -7.34 -12.73
CA ASP A 212 -12.37 -7.78 -12.31
C ASP A 212 -13.06 -6.74 -11.38
N PRO A 213 -14.17 -6.12 -11.82
CA PRO A 213 -14.90 -5.13 -11.03
C PRO A 213 -15.78 -5.71 -9.92
N ASN A 214 -15.82 -7.05 -9.77
CA ASN A 214 -16.71 -7.73 -8.83
C ASN A 214 -15.96 -8.40 -7.67
N VAL A 215 -14.65 -8.14 -7.53
CA VAL A 215 -13.87 -8.72 -6.42
C VAL A 215 -14.37 -8.14 -5.10
N VAL A 216 -15.00 -9.00 -4.30
CA VAL A 216 -15.47 -8.68 -2.97
C VAL A 216 -14.30 -8.76 -2.00
N LEU A 217 -13.97 -7.63 -1.38
CA LEU A 217 -12.91 -7.55 -0.39
C LEU A 217 -13.50 -7.32 0.99
N HIS A 218 -13.19 -8.23 1.91
CA HIS A 218 -13.40 -8.01 3.32
C HIS A 218 -12.28 -7.11 3.81
N THR A 219 -12.57 -5.85 4.14
CA THR A 219 -11.57 -4.92 4.65
C THR A 219 -10.92 -5.51 5.91
N PRO A 220 -9.61 -5.79 5.92
CA PRO A 220 -8.95 -6.17 7.15
C PRO A 220 -8.83 -4.93 8.04
N LEU A 221 -9.15 -5.10 9.33
CA LEU A 221 -9.16 -4.08 10.40
C LEU A 221 -7.87 -3.25 10.52
N LYS A 222 -6.77 -3.62 9.87
CA LYS A 222 -5.49 -2.88 9.89
C LYS A 222 -5.45 -1.65 8.98
N ALA A 223 -6.29 -1.58 7.93
CA ALA A 223 -6.31 -0.43 7.02
C ALA A 223 -7.06 0.78 7.58
N THR A 224 -7.80 0.62 8.68
CA THR A 224 -8.66 1.67 9.26
C THR A 224 -7.96 2.53 10.32
N THR A 225 -6.73 2.22 10.71
CA THR A 225 -6.02 2.92 11.82
C THR A 225 -5.36 4.24 11.40
N SER A 226 -5.39 4.66 10.12
CA SER A 226 -4.88 5.97 9.69
C SER A 226 -5.99 7.03 9.55
N ALA A 227 -6.10 7.86 10.59
CA ALA A 227 -6.57 9.26 10.68
C ALA A 227 -7.91 9.72 10.04
N CYS A 228 -8.74 8.87 9.44
CA CYS A 228 -10.06 9.27 8.94
C CYS A 228 -11.18 8.30 9.38
N SER A 229 -11.12 7.86 10.63
CA SER A 229 -11.89 6.71 11.13
C SER A 229 -12.82 7.08 12.29
N LEU A 230 -13.94 7.75 12.00
CA LEU A 230 -15.09 7.75 12.91
C LEU A 230 -16.44 7.40 12.24
N GLY A 231 -16.45 7.09 10.93
CA GLY A 231 -17.69 6.77 10.20
C GLY A 231 -17.66 5.46 9.40
N MET A 232 -16.55 4.72 9.42
CA MET A 232 -16.34 3.53 8.57
C MET A 232 -16.47 2.20 9.32
N GLU A 233 -16.64 2.21 10.64
CA GLU A 233 -16.50 1.01 11.48
C GLU A 233 -17.77 0.12 11.49
N LEU A 234 -18.96 0.68 11.29
CA LEU A 234 -20.24 -0.03 11.45
C LEU A 234 -20.72 -0.83 10.23
N LEU A 235 -20.15 -0.61 9.04
CA LEU A 235 -20.64 -1.21 7.79
C LEU A 235 -19.68 -2.32 7.24
N THR A 236 -18.79 -2.86 8.07
CA THR A 236 -17.63 -3.70 7.65
C THR A 236 -17.83 -5.21 7.77
N LYS A 237 -19.01 -5.69 8.17
CA LYS A 237 -19.28 -7.15 8.24
C LYS A 237 -19.50 -7.80 6.86
N ASN A 238 -19.90 -7.03 5.85
CA ASN A 238 -20.08 -7.51 4.48
C ASN A 238 -18.93 -6.98 3.61
N GLY A 239 -18.22 -7.87 2.91
CA GLY A 239 -17.16 -7.46 1.99
C GLY A 239 -17.71 -6.53 0.91
N ARG A 240 -16.87 -5.64 0.37
CA ARG A 240 -17.29 -4.63 -0.61
C ARG A 240 -16.63 -4.81 -1.96
N ILE A 241 -17.37 -4.45 -3.00
CA ILE A 241 -16.85 -4.33 -4.36
C ILE A 241 -16.36 -2.90 -4.65
N PRO A 242 -15.50 -2.70 -5.67
CA PRO A 242 -15.03 -1.38 -6.08
C PRO A 242 -16.14 -0.33 -6.30
N LEU A 243 -17.29 -0.74 -6.88
CA LEU A 243 -18.43 0.16 -7.14
C LEU A 243 -18.98 0.80 -5.86
N GLU A 244 -19.24 -0.01 -4.82
CA GLU A 244 -19.76 0.47 -3.54
C GLU A 244 -18.77 1.43 -2.88
N VAL A 245 -17.48 1.10 -2.95
CA VAL A 245 -16.42 1.93 -2.40
C VAL A 245 -16.33 3.28 -3.12
N ALA A 246 -16.44 3.31 -4.45
CA ALA A 246 -16.51 4.56 -5.21
C ALA A 246 -17.72 5.42 -4.78
N ALA A 247 -18.87 4.78 -4.51
CA ALA A 247 -20.08 5.47 -4.08
C ALA A 247 -19.96 6.08 -2.68
N ILE A 248 -19.33 5.36 -1.74
CA ILE A 248 -19.05 5.86 -0.38
C ILE A 248 -18.16 7.10 -0.42
N GLN A 249 -17.21 7.14 -1.35
CA GLN A 249 -16.33 8.29 -1.56
C GLN A 249 -17.02 9.44 -2.29
N GLY A 250 -18.25 9.23 -2.78
CA GLY A 250 -19.01 10.23 -3.53
C GLY A 250 -18.43 10.55 -4.91
N CYS A 251 -17.61 9.66 -5.49
CA CYS A 251 -16.98 9.90 -6.79
C CYS A 251 -17.90 9.48 -7.93
N GLN A 252 -18.79 10.38 -8.34
CA GLN A 252 -19.77 10.19 -9.41
C GLN A 252 -19.18 9.52 -10.67
N GLU A 253 -18.08 10.05 -11.23
CA GLU A 253 -17.48 9.51 -12.45
C GLU A 253 -16.92 8.09 -12.25
N SER A 254 -16.41 7.77 -11.06
CA SER A 254 -15.95 6.40 -10.76
C SER A 254 -17.12 5.43 -10.63
N VAL A 255 -18.24 5.86 -10.04
CA VAL A 255 -19.46 5.05 -9.94
C VAL A 255 -20.07 4.82 -11.32
N ASP A 256 -20.20 5.87 -12.14
CA ASP A 256 -20.74 5.76 -13.51
C ASP A 256 -19.92 4.81 -14.40
N LEU A 257 -18.59 4.84 -14.22
CA LEU A 257 -17.68 3.97 -14.94
C LEU A 257 -17.79 2.51 -14.46
N LEU A 258 -17.85 2.28 -13.15
CA LEU A 258 -17.91 0.94 -12.57
C LEU A 258 -19.29 0.30 -12.75
N SER A 259 -20.38 1.07 -12.69
CA SER A 259 -21.76 0.56 -12.83
C SER A 259 -22.02 -0.08 -14.18
N PHE A 260 -21.28 0.32 -15.23
CA PHE A 260 -21.42 -0.27 -16.56
C PHE A 260 -20.72 -1.63 -16.70
N VAL A 261 -19.71 -1.90 -15.87
CA VAL A 261 -18.86 -3.10 -15.98
C VAL A 261 -19.06 -4.11 -14.85
N THR A 262 -19.61 -3.69 -13.72
CA THR A 262 -19.99 -4.57 -12.61
C THR A 262 -21.21 -5.40 -13.01
N THR A 263 -21.12 -6.74 -12.88
CA THR A 263 -22.29 -7.60 -13.06
C THR A 263 -23.27 -7.35 -11.91
N PRO A 264 -24.57 -7.18 -12.16
CA PRO A 264 -25.55 -6.94 -11.12
C PRO A 264 -25.75 -8.22 -10.29
N SER A 265 -24.90 -8.44 -9.30
CA SER A 265 -25.07 -9.50 -8.31
C SER A 265 -25.50 -8.88 -6.99
N VAL A 266 -26.83 -8.81 -6.84
CA VAL A 266 -27.63 -8.63 -5.61
C VAL A 266 -27.69 -7.19 -5.04
N GLN A 267 -28.92 -6.65 -5.06
CA GLN A 267 -29.43 -5.44 -4.38
C GLN A 267 -29.15 -4.03 -4.93
N VAL A 268 -28.55 -3.86 -6.11
CA VAL A 268 -28.43 -2.50 -6.73
C VAL A 268 -28.82 -2.54 -8.21
N THR A 269 -30.06 -2.90 -8.51
CA THR A 269 -30.63 -2.73 -9.85
C THR A 269 -31.75 -1.70 -9.75
N ASP A 270 -31.57 -0.57 -10.45
CA ASP A 270 -32.49 0.57 -10.67
C ASP A 270 -32.17 1.88 -9.92
N TRP A 271 -31.07 1.98 -9.17
CA TRP A 271 -30.69 3.25 -8.53
C TRP A 271 -29.87 4.14 -9.46
N SER A 272 -30.24 5.42 -9.54
CA SER A 272 -29.41 6.47 -10.12
C SER A 272 -28.12 6.63 -9.32
N THR A 273 -27.05 7.12 -9.95
CA THR A 273 -25.76 7.34 -9.28
C THR A 273 -25.89 8.19 -8.01
N GLY A 274 -26.81 9.15 -8.02
CA GLY A 274 -27.14 9.98 -6.86
C GLY A 274 -27.75 9.19 -5.70
N GLU A 275 -28.63 8.22 -5.98
CA GLU A 275 -29.25 7.34 -4.98
C GLU A 275 -28.24 6.36 -4.38
N ILE A 276 -27.33 5.81 -5.18
CA ILE A 276 -26.24 4.96 -4.70
C ILE A 276 -25.33 5.75 -3.75
N ILE A 277 -24.92 6.97 -4.14
CA ILE A 277 -24.09 7.85 -3.29
C ILE A 277 -24.83 8.24 -2.01
N GLN A 278 -26.13 8.55 -2.10
CA GLN A 278 -26.94 8.95 -0.95
C GLN A 278 -27.12 7.81 0.06
N HIS A 279 -27.36 6.59 -0.42
CA HIS A 279 -27.50 5.41 0.44
C HIS A 279 -26.16 4.94 1.03
N ALA A 280 -25.06 5.12 0.30
CA ALA A 280 -23.72 4.79 0.75
C ALA A 280 -23.14 5.76 1.81
N LYS A 281 -23.69 6.98 1.91
CA LYS A 281 -23.29 7.95 2.95
C LYS A 281 -23.78 7.48 4.32
N PRO A 282 -22.91 7.42 5.35
CA PRO A 282 -23.35 7.18 6.72
C PRO A 282 -24.34 8.28 7.10
N THR A 283 -25.57 7.93 7.47
CA THR A 283 -26.55 8.88 7.98
C THR A 283 -26.01 9.51 9.27
N SER A 284 -25.57 10.76 9.20
CA SER A 284 -25.22 11.54 10.38
C SER A 284 -26.50 11.87 11.16
N SER A 285 -26.52 11.51 12.44
CA SER A 285 -27.39 12.00 13.52
C SER A 285 -28.91 11.96 13.29
N LYS A 286 -29.63 11.12 14.06
CA LYS A 286 -31.00 11.44 14.47
C LYS A 286 -30.99 12.85 15.11
N PRO A 287 -31.96 13.72 14.81
CA PRO A 287 -32.04 15.03 15.46
C PRO A 287 -32.31 14.85 16.95
N ASP A 288 -31.63 15.65 17.76
CA ASP A 288 -31.76 15.69 19.21
C ASP A 288 -33.23 15.90 19.63
N GLY A 289 -33.73 15.01 20.50
CA GLY A 289 -34.90 15.30 21.33
C GLY A 289 -36.07 14.33 21.23
N GLU A 290 -35.87 13.05 21.55
CA GLU A 290 -36.94 12.22 22.14
C GLU A 290 -36.28 11.23 23.10
N ASN A 291 -36.52 11.42 24.40
CA ASN A 291 -35.97 10.62 25.48
C ASN A 291 -36.83 9.36 25.65
N ASP A 292 -36.67 8.41 24.73
CA ASP A 292 -37.40 7.15 24.74
C ASP A 292 -36.59 6.04 25.40
N GLY A 293 -36.73 5.94 26.73
CA GLY A 293 -36.39 4.75 27.51
C GLY A 293 -34.95 4.21 27.42
N PRO A 294 -34.62 3.15 28.17
CA PRO A 294 -33.36 2.44 27.99
C PRO A 294 -33.38 1.70 26.65
N ASP A 295 -32.42 1.97 25.78
CA ASP A 295 -32.22 1.21 24.54
C ASP A 295 -31.68 -0.19 24.88
N PHE A 296 -32.62 -1.11 25.15
CA PHE A 296 -32.33 -2.48 25.51
C PHE A 296 -31.63 -3.25 24.39
N GLU A 297 -31.74 -2.82 23.13
CA GLU A 297 -31.02 -3.42 22.00
C GLU A 297 -29.53 -3.06 22.09
N ALA A 298 -29.20 -1.77 22.22
CA ALA A 298 -27.83 -1.31 22.36
C ALA A 298 -27.14 -1.86 23.64
N GLN A 299 -27.89 -2.03 24.73
CA GLN A 299 -27.38 -2.64 25.96
C GLN A 299 -27.14 -4.15 25.80
N GLY A 300 -27.98 -4.85 25.03
CA GLY A 300 -27.79 -6.25 24.66
C GLY A 300 -26.54 -6.45 23.81
N ASP A 301 -26.34 -5.59 22.81
CA ASP A 301 -25.15 -5.58 21.96
C ASP A 301 -23.88 -5.39 22.78
N TYR A 302 -23.88 -4.42 23.71
CA TYR A 302 -22.72 -4.16 24.57
C TYR A 302 -22.37 -5.36 25.48
N ALA A 303 -23.36 -6.01 26.08
CA ALA A 303 -23.14 -7.20 26.92
C ALA A 303 -22.64 -8.39 26.09
N PHE A 304 -23.12 -8.55 24.86
CA PHE A 304 -22.64 -9.57 23.93
C PHE A 304 -21.16 -9.37 23.58
N PHE A 305 -20.74 -8.11 23.36
CA PHE A 305 -19.33 -7.77 23.11
C PHE A 305 -18.41 -8.06 24.30
N GLN A 306 -18.93 -7.99 25.53
CA GLN A 306 -18.19 -8.37 26.74
C GLN A 306 -18.21 -9.89 27.01
N SER A 307 -18.78 -10.69 26.09
CA SER A 307 -19.01 -12.13 26.26
C SER A 307 -19.92 -12.49 27.45
N ASP A 308 -20.72 -11.54 27.95
CA ASP A 308 -21.74 -11.80 28.96
C ASP A 308 -23.07 -12.13 28.27
N TYR A 309 -23.14 -13.35 27.75
CA TYR A 309 -24.27 -13.82 26.94
C TYR A 309 -25.57 -13.92 27.73
N ALA A 310 -25.50 -14.10 29.06
CA ALA A 310 -26.67 -14.15 29.92
C ALA A 310 -27.30 -12.75 30.05
N GLN A 311 -26.47 -11.72 30.24
CA GLN A 311 -26.93 -10.34 30.26
C GLN A 311 -27.43 -9.91 28.87
N ALA A 312 -26.73 -10.27 27.79
CA ALA A 312 -27.14 -9.96 26.43
C ALA A 312 -28.52 -10.53 26.09
N LEU A 313 -28.74 -11.83 26.37
CA LEU A 313 -30.02 -12.49 26.13
C LEU A 313 -31.16 -11.84 26.92
N ASN A 314 -30.90 -11.45 28.17
CA ASN A 314 -31.90 -10.77 29.00
C ASN A 314 -32.31 -9.42 28.40
N GLN A 315 -31.34 -8.61 27.95
CA GLN A 315 -31.64 -7.31 27.36
C GLN A 315 -32.37 -7.42 26.01
N TYR A 316 -32.00 -8.37 25.15
CA TYR A 316 -32.75 -8.62 23.91
C TYR A 316 -34.18 -9.12 24.16
N THR A 317 -34.37 -9.92 25.21
CA THR A 317 -35.72 -10.37 25.59
C THR A 317 -36.57 -9.20 26.06
N MET A 318 -35.99 -8.25 26.82
CA MET A 318 -36.68 -7.04 27.26
C MET A 318 -37.00 -6.09 26.09
N HIS A 319 -36.11 -5.98 25.11
CA HIS A 319 -36.38 -5.25 23.86
C HIS A 319 -37.59 -5.83 23.11
N LEU A 320 -37.65 -7.16 22.94
CA LEU A 320 -38.77 -7.84 22.29
C LEU A 320 -40.09 -7.69 23.06
N MET A 321 -40.04 -7.68 24.41
CA MET A 321 -41.22 -7.48 25.25
C MET A 321 -41.73 -6.02 25.21
N ALA A 322 -40.81 -5.05 25.10
CA ALA A 322 -41.16 -3.64 24.91
C ALA A 322 -41.77 -3.37 23.52
N ALA A 323 -41.35 -4.11 22.49
CA ALA A 323 -41.90 -4.01 21.14
C ALA A 323 -43.30 -4.65 21.00
N GLY A 324 -43.68 -5.57 21.90
CA GLY A 324 -44.96 -6.30 21.85
C GLY A 324 -46.09 -5.71 22.70
N SER A 325 -45.92 -4.55 23.32
CA SER A 325 -46.91 -3.93 24.24
C SER A 325 -47.64 -2.71 23.66
N GLY A 326 -47.53 -2.48 22.34
CA GLY A 326 -48.28 -1.46 21.61
C GLY A 326 -49.32 -2.08 20.66
N ASP A 327 -50.42 -2.60 21.22
CA ASP A 327 -51.69 -2.87 20.52
C ASP A 327 -52.83 -2.13 21.26
#